data_AF-A0A7I7LHH1-F1
#
_entry.id   AF-A0A7I7LHH1-F1
#
_cell.length_a   1.000
_cell.length_b   1.000
_cell.length_c   1.000
_cell.angle_alpha   90.00
_cell.angle_beta   90.00
_cell.angle_gamma   90.00
#
_symmetry.space_group_name_H-M   'P 1'
#
loop_
_entity.id
_entity.type
_entity.pdbx_description
1 polymer ?
#
loop_
_entity_poly.entity_id
_entity_poly.type
_entity_poly.pdbx_seq_one_letter_code
_entity_poly.pdbx_strand_id
1 'polypeptide(L)'
;MFVAVGAHLAKRVNIPSRDARSLIDAVSFLHQVAAGEKPELGSHVAVYGGGNTAMDAARVARRLGAQDTVIIYRRTEAQMPAHEEERQDAQREGVQINWLRTITAFDDHEIRVEQMELDDTGRPRPTGRFETLAADTVIMALGQETESAFMRTLPGVEFDRDGSVRVSPTLMTGCPGVFAGGDMAPCERTVTVGVGHCKKAAHYIDAWLRGDPAQRHPKHPAADFDRLHLWYFGDARRRQQPELSPEDRISGFEEVMGGLSAEAATFEAGRCLSCGNCFECDGCLGACPEDAVIKLGRGHRYRFDYDRCTGCATWYDQCPVHAIEMIAEPR
;
A
#
# COMPACT_ATOMS: atom_id res chain seq x y z
N MET A 1 -21.47 -6.98 13.72
CA MET A 1 -21.50 -6.68 12.27
C MET A 1 -20.18 -6.03 11.88
N PHE A 2 -19.55 -6.44 10.78
CA PHE A 2 -18.35 -5.80 10.23
C PHE A 2 -18.67 -5.22 8.85
N VAL A 3 -18.36 -3.94 8.65
CA VAL A 3 -18.61 -3.22 7.41
C VAL A 3 -17.27 -2.95 6.74
N ALA A 4 -17.11 -3.40 5.50
CA ALA A 4 -15.87 -3.25 4.73
C ALA A 4 -16.20 -3.10 3.24
N VAL A 5 -17.01 -2.09 2.91
CA VAL A 5 -17.49 -1.86 1.53
C VAL A 5 -16.45 -1.21 0.62
N GLY A 6 -15.30 -0.80 1.16
CA GLY A 6 -14.22 -0.20 0.39
C GLY A 6 -14.53 1.23 -0.08
N ALA A 7 -13.79 1.70 -1.09
CA ALA A 7 -13.96 3.01 -1.70
C ALA A 7 -14.20 2.84 -3.20
N HIS A 8 -15.39 2.44 -3.61
CA HIS A 8 -15.69 2.11 -5.01
C HIS A 8 -16.14 3.30 -5.86
N LEU A 9 -16.40 4.47 -5.27
CA LEU A 9 -16.89 5.63 -6.02
C LEU A 9 -15.73 6.46 -6.56
N ALA A 10 -15.67 6.70 -7.86
CA ALA A 10 -14.67 7.60 -8.44
C ALA A 10 -14.98 9.08 -8.14
N LYS A 11 -13.96 9.85 -7.75
CA LYS A 11 -14.08 11.31 -7.61
C LYS A 11 -14.31 11.96 -8.96
N ARG A 12 -15.22 12.93 -8.99
CA ARG A 12 -15.58 13.67 -10.21
C ARG A 12 -15.10 15.11 -10.13
N VAL A 13 -14.68 15.64 -11.27
CA VAL A 13 -14.50 17.07 -11.52
C VAL A 13 -15.31 17.41 -12.75
N ASN A 14 -16.02 18.53 -12.72
CA ASN A 14 -16.75 19.00 -13.88
C ASN A 14 -15.76 19.57 -14.89
N ILE A 15 -15.46 18.77 -15.91
CA ILE A 15 -14.77 19.24 -17.12
C ILE A 15 -15.85 19.50 -18.16
N PRO A 16 -16.02 20.76 -18.63
CA PRO A 16 -16.90 21.05 -19.74
C PRO A 16 -16.55 20.19 -20.95
N SER A 17 -17.54 19.45 -21.45
CA SER A 17 -17.40 18.60 -22.64
C SER A 17 -18.73 18.44 -23.36
N ARG A 18 -18.67 18.36 -24.69
CA ARG A 18 -19.85 18.09 -25.54
C ARG A 18 -20.14 16.60 -25.69
N ASP A 19 -19.12 15.75 -25.54
CA ASP A 19 -19.26 14.29 -25.62
C ASP A 19 -18.86 13.62 -24.30
N ALA A 20 -19.88 13.33 -23.49
CA ALA A 20 -19.69 12.65 -22.22
C ALA A 20 -19.23 11.19 -22.34
N ARG A 21 -19.31 10.56 -23.53
CA ARG A 21 -18.92 9.15 -23.71
C ARG A 21 -17.41 8.96 -23.69
N SER A 22 -16.68 9.96 -24.17
CA SER A 22 -15.21 9.94 -24.24
C SER A 22 -14.54 10.37 -22.92
N LEU A 23 -15.33 10.71 -21.90
CA LEU A 23 -14.91 10.93 -20.51
C LEU A 23 -15.26 9.71 -19.66
N ILE A 24 -14.27 8.87 -19.39
CA ILE A 24 -14.46 7.63 -18.64
C ILE A 24 -13.82 7.70 -17.26
N ASP A 25 -14.38 7.04 -16.27
CA ASP A 25 -13.76 6.95 -14.95
C ASP A 25 -12.78 5.76 -14.89
N ALA A 26 -11.61 5.98 -14.28
CA ALA A 26 -10.55 4.97 -14.24
C ALA A 26 -10.96 3.68 -13.52
N VAL A 27 -11.82 3.78 -12.50
CA VAL A 27 -12.24 2.62 -11.69
C VAL A 27 -13.13 1.70 -12.52
N SER A 28 -14.16 2.24 -13.19
CA SER A 28 -15.03 1.47 -14.06
C SER A 28 -14.30 0.95 -15.28
N PHE A 29 -13.42 1.76 -15.88
CA PHE A 29 -12.56 1.33 -17.00
C PHE A 29 -11.71 0.11 -16.63
N LEU A 30 -10.95 0.19 -15.53
CA LEU A 30 -10.11 -0.92 -15.07
C LEU A 30 -10.96 -2.15 -14.68
N HIS A 31 -12.12 -1.94 -14.08
CA HIS A 31 -13.05 -3.02 -13.74
C HIS A 31 -13.60 -3.73 -14.99
N GLN A 32 -14.00 -2.98 -16.03
CA GLN A 32 -14.48 -3.54 -17.31
C GLN A 32 -13.40 -4.41 -17.96
N VAL A 33 -12.17 -3.90 -18.03
CA VAL A 33 -11.03 -4.66 -18.58
C VAL A 33 -10.75 -5.92 -17.77
N ALA A 34 -10.78 -5.83 -16.44
CA ALA A 34 -10.62 -6.98 -15.56
C ALA A 34 -11.76 -8.01 -15.72
N ALA A 35 -12.97 -7.57 -16.08
CA ALA A 35 -14.10 -8.43 -16.41
C ALA A 35 -14.00 -9.07 -17.81
N GLY A 36 -12.93 -8.79 -18.56
CA GLY A 36 -12.69 -9.30 -19.91
C GLY A 36 -13.36 -8.48 -21.01
N GLU A 37 -13.94 -7.32 -20.68
CA GLU A 37 -14.46 -6.38 -21.67
C GLU A 37 -13.31 -5.63 -22.34
N LYS A 38 -13.58 -5.10 -23.54
CA LYS A 38 -12.65 -4.24 -24.28
C LYS A 38 -13.32 -2.91 -24.54
N PRO A 39 -13.24 -1.95 -23.60
CA PRO A 39 -13.79 -0.62 -23.79
C PRO A 39 -13.17 0.03 -25.04
N GLU A 40 -14.00 0.70 -25.84
CA GLU A 40 -13.54 1.43 -27.01
C GLU A 40 -12.73 2.64 -26.55
N LEU A 41 -11.44 2.65 -26.89
CA LEU A 41 -10.53 3.78 -26.69
C LEU A 41 -10.14 4.33 -28.05
N GLY A 42 -9.91 5.65 -28.13
CA GLY A 42 -9.27 6.22 -29.31
C GLY A 42 -7.75 6.04 -29.31
N SER A 43 -7.09 6.58 -30.34
CA SER A 43 -5.64 6.43 -30.53
C SER A 43 -4.84 7.24 -29.51
N HIS A 44 -5.34 8.41 -29.11
CA HIS A 44 -4.69 9.31 -28.17
C HIS A 44 -5.47 9.34 -26.84
N VAL A 45 -4.87 8.82 -25.77
CA VAL A 45 -5.52 8.73 -24.45
C VAL A 45 -4.87 9.68 -23.46
N ALA A 46 -5.68 10.53 -22.83
CA ALA A 46 -5.24 11.37 -21.72
C ALA A 46 -5.76 10.81 -20.38
N VAL A 47 -4.87 10.60 -19.41
CA VAL A 47 -5.24 10.16 -18.06
C VAL A 47 -5.07 11.33 -17.10
N TYR A 48 -6.16 11.76 -16.46
CA TYR A 48 -6.13 12.89 -15.54
C TYR A 48 -6.01 12.41 -14.09
N GLY A 49 -4.79 12.48 -13.55
CA GLY A 49 -4.48 11.96 -12.22
C GLY A 49 -2.97 11.78 -11.99
N GLY A 50 -2.60 11.26 -10.82
CA GLY A 50 -1.20 10.98 -10.49
C GLY A 50 -0.97 9.91 -9.42
N GLY A 51 -2.01 9.16 -9.03
CA GLY A 51 -1.87 8.00 -8.14
C GLY A 51 -1.64 6.71 -8.92
N ASN A 52 -1.48 5.58 -8.23
CA ASN A 52 -1.28 4.27 -8.87
C ASN A 52 -2.40 3.93 -9.86
N THR A 53 -3.67 4.25 -9.55
CA THR A 53 -4.79 4.10 -10.48
C THR A 53 -4.59 4.83 -11.82
N ALA A 54 -3.90 5.97 -11.83
CA ALA A 54 -3.59 6.68 -13.07
C ALA A 54 -2.49 5.96 -13.87
N MET A 55 -1.49 5.40 -13.19
CA MET A 55 -0.45 4.58 -13.83
C MET A 55 -1.07 3.32 -14.43
N ASP A 56 -1.90 2.60 -13.66
CA ASP A 56 -2.61 1.41 -14.12
C ASP A 56 -3.48 1.71 -15.33
N ALA A 57 -4.30 2.76 -15.27
CA ALA A 57 -5.16 3.16 -16.38
C ALA A 57 -4.36 3.50 -17.64
N ALA A 58 -3.23 4.21 -17.50
CA ALA A 58 -2.39 4.57 -18.63
C ALA A 58 -1.73 3.33 -19.28
N ARG A 59 -1.19 2.42 -18.46
CA ARG A 59 -0.58 1.18 -18.93
C ARG A 59 -1.61 0.25 -19.57
N VAL A 60 -2.80 0.13 -18.99
CA VAL A 60 -3.90 -0.65 -19.58
C VAL A 60 -4.38 -0.04 -20.89
N ALA A 61 -4.46 1.29 -21.00
CA ALA A 61 -4.79 1.94 -22.26
C ALA A 61 -3.79 1.59 -23.39
N ARG A 62 -2.49 1.58 -23.08
CA ARG A 62 -1.44 1.12 -24.01
C ARG A 62 -1.65 -0.34 -24.43
N ARG A 63 -1.99 -1.23 -23.49
CA ARG A 63 -2.28 -2.66 -23.76
C ARG A 63 -3.51 -2.89 -24.62
N LEU A 64 -4.48 -1.97 -24.58
CA LEU A 64 -5.67 -2.00 -25.43
C LEU A 64 -5.44 -1.38 -26.82
N GLY A 65 -4.23 -0.92 -27.11
CA GLY A 65 -3.83 -0.43 -28.44
C GLY A 65 -3.82 1.09 -28.60
N ALA A 66 -3.93 1.87 -27.52
CA ALA A 66 -3.72 3.31 -27.59
C ALA A 66 -2.31 3.61 -28.12
N GLN A 67 -2.20 4.39 -29.20
CA GLN A 67 -0.93 4.73 -29.85
C GLN A 67 -0.10 5.68 -28.99
N ASP A 68 -0.76 6.66 -28.37
CA ASP A 68 -0.15 7.61 -27.44
C ASP A 68 -0.97 7.67 -26.16
N THR A 69 -0.29 7.69 -25.02
CA THR A 69 -0.93 7.86 -23.71
C THR A 69 -0.17 8.89 -22.90
N VAL A 70 -0.89 9.91 -22.41
CA VAL A 70 -0.33 10.99 -21.61
C VAL A 70 -1.05 11.13 -20.28
N ILE A 71 -0.29 11.17 -19.20
CA ILE A 71 -0.79 11.49 -17.87
C ILE A 71 -0.73 13.00 -17.69
N ILE A 72 -1.88 13.62 -17.41
CA ILE A 72 -1.97 15.04 -17.05
C ILE A 72 -1.99 15.15 -15.53
N TYR A 73 -0.91 15.70 -14.97
CA TYR A 73 -0.78 15.85 -13.52
C TYR A 73 -0.53 17.31 -13.12
N ARG A 74 -1.31 17.81 -12.16
CA ARG A 74 -1.30 19.22 -11.76
C ARG A 74 -0.15 19.63 -10.82
N ARG A 75 0.73 18.71 -10.43
CA ARG A 75 1.87 18.98 -9.54
C ARG A 75 3.17 18.44 -10.13
N THR A 76 4.26 18.53 -9.37
CA THR A 76 5.59 18.02 -9.72
C THR A 76 5.73 16.53 -9.41
N GLU A 77 6.79 15.92 -9.95
CA GLU A 77 7.22 14.55 -9.69
C GLU A 77 7.37 14.24 -8.20
N ALA A 78 8.03 15.11 -7.43
CA ALA A 78 8.20 14.96 -5.99
C ALA A 78 6.88 14.96 -5.19
N GLN A 79 5.80 15.47 -5.77
CA GLN A 79 4.47 15.49 -5.14
C GLN A 79 3.53 14.44 -5.75
N MET A 80 4.02 13.54 -6.61
CA MET A 80 3.22 12.48 -7.21
C MET A 80 2.87 11.41 -6.15
N PRO A 81 1.58 11.07 -5.95
CA PRO A 81 1.20 10.02 -5.01
C PRO A 81 1.54 8.60 -5.44
N ALA A 82 1.71 8.36 -6.75
CA ALA A 82 2.08 7.05 -7.25
C ALA A 82 3.46 6.63 -6.74
N HIS A 83 3.66 5.32 -6.55
CA HIS A 83 4.98 4.81 -6.23
C HIS A 83 5.94 5.08 -7.38
N GLU A 84 7.19 5.37 -7.02
CA GLU A 84 8.23 5.68 -7.99
C GLU A 84 8.44 4.55 -9.00
N GLU A 85 8.38 3.30 -8.56
CA GLU A 85 8.49 2.10 -9.41
C GLU A 85 7.35 2.03 -10.44
N GLU A 86 6.10 2.30 -10.04
CA GLU A 86 4.92 2.30 -10.93
C GLU A 86 5.03 3.37 -12.01
N ARG A 87 5.53 4.55 -11.63
CA ARG A 87 5.75 5.66 -12.56
C ARG A 87 6.85 5.32 -13.56
N GLN A 88 7.97 4.77 -13.10
CA GLN A 88 9.06 4.33 -13.98
C GLN A 88 8.59 3.25 -14.95
N ASP A 89 7.80 2.29 -14.48
CA ASP A 89 7.19 1.25 -15.31
C ASP A 89 6.29 1.83 -16.41
N ALA A 90 5.41 2.77 -16.06
CA ALA A 90 4.56 3.44 -17.05
C ALA A 90 5.41 4.16 -18.12
N GLN A 91 6.47 4.86 -17.70
CA GLN A 91 7.38 5.53 -18.64
C GLN A 91 8.15 4.55 -19.53
N ARG A 92 8.59 3.40 -18.99
CA ARG A 92 9.22 2.32 -19.77
C ARG A 92 8.27 1.76 -20.83
N GLU A 93 6.97 1.71 -20.55
CA GLU A 93 5.92 1.29 -21.49
C GLU A 93 5.49 2.41 -22.49
N GLY A 94 6.19 3.56 -22.46
CA GLY A 94 6.00 4.68 -23.39
C GLY A 94 4.97 5.72 -22.95
N VAL A 95 4.45 5.64 -21.72
CA VAL A 95 3.51 6.63 -21.18
C VAL A 95 4.23 7.95 -20.90
N GLN A 96 3.69 9.04 -21.44
CA GLN A 96 4.21 10.38 -21.21
C GLN A 96 3.56 11.01 -19.97
N ILE A 97 4.26 11.92 -19.29
CA ILE A 97 3.72 12.63 -18.12
C ILE A 97 3.89 14.14 -18.30
N ASN A 98 2.76 14.84 -18.35
CA ASN A 98 2.69 16.30 -18.39
C ASN A 98 2.48 16.84 -16.97
N TRP A 99 3.59 17.22 -16.34
CA TRP A 99 3.66 17.82 -15.01
C TRP A 99 3.09 19.22 -14.95
N LEU A 100 2.55 19.68 -13.83
CA LEU A 100 2.02 21.05 -13.70
C LEU A 100 1.00 21.41 -14.81
N ARG A 101 0.14 20.47 -15.21
CA ARG A 101 -0.97 20.73 -16.14
C ARG A 101 -2.31 20.34 -15.50
N THR A 102 -3.37 21.06 -15.83
CA THR A 102 -4.74 20.67 -15.47
C THR A 102 -5.65 20.73 -16.70
N ILE A 103 -6.57 19.78 -16.84
CA ILE A 103 -7.56 19.81 -17.92
C ILE A 103 -8.65 20.82 -17.53
N THR A 104 -8.99 21.71 -18.46
CA THR A 104 -9.99 22.77 -18.27
C THR A 104 -11.21 22.61 -19.17
N ALA A 105 -11.05 21.96 -20.32
CA ALA A 105 -12.13 21.60 -21.23
C ALA A 105 -11.71 20.40 -22.09
N PHE A 106 -12.70 19.68 -22.63
CA PHE A 106 -12.49 18.59 -23.56
C PHE A 106 -13.57 18.63 -24.65
N ASP A 107 -13.20 18.94 -25.88
CA ASP A 107 -14.12 19.11 -27.02
C ASP A 107 -13.44 18.61 -28.30
N ASP A 108 -14.22 18.05 -29.24
CA ASP A 108 -13.75 17.65 -30.58
C ASP A 108 -12.40 16.90 -30.61
N HIS A 109 -12.21 15.89 -29.75
CA HIS A 109 -10.96 15.09 -29.66
C HIS A 109 -9.71 15.87 -29.22
N GLU A 110 -9.90 17.02 -28.57
CA GLU A 110 -8.84 17.85 -28.03
C GLU A 110 -9.10 18.20 -26.56
N ILE A 111 -8.07 18.09 -25.72
CA ILE A 111 -8.10 18.62 -24.36
C ILE A 111 -7.45 20.00 -24.33
N ARG A 112 -8.12 20.94 -23.69
CA ARG A 112 -7.53 22.23 -23.32
C ARG A 112 -6.92 22.11 -21.93
N VAL A 113 -5.60 22.23 -21.85
CA VAL A 113 -4.87 22.20 -20.59
C VAL A 113 -4.38 23.58 -20.21
N GLU A 114 -4.36 23.86 -18.91
CA GLU A 114 -3.77 25.07 -18.35
C GLU A 114 -2.47 24.72 -17.63
N GLN A 115 -1.43 25.51 -17.86
CA GLN A 115 -0.17 25.41 -17.12
C GLN A 115 -0.38 25.87 -15.67
N MET A 116 0.17 25.10 -14.75
CA MET A 116 0.14 25.35 -13.31
C MET A 116 1.51 25.78 -12.83
N GLU A 117 1.54 26.55 -11.75
CA GLU A 117 2.74 26.81 -10.97
C GLU A 117 2.47 26.45 -9.50
N LEU A 118 3.51 26.08 -8.75
CA LEU A 118 3.35 25.87 -7.31
C LEU A 118 3.54 27.20 -6.60
N ASP A 119 2.63 27.52 -5.66
CA ASP A 119 2.87 28.60 -4.72
C ASP A 119 3.88 28.20 -3.63
N ASP A 120 4.23 29.16 -2.77
CA ASP A 120 5.20 28.96 -1.68
C ASP A 120 4.80 27.83 -0.69
N THR A 121 3.52 27.42 -0.70
CA THR A 121 3.01 26.31 0.13
C THR A 121 3.00 24.97 -0.61
N GLY A 122 3.50 24.93 -1.85
CA GLY A 122 3.49 23.76 -2.72
C GLY A 122 2.12 23.45 -3.31
N ARG A 123 1.17 24.40 -3.31
CA ARG A 123 -0.16 24.21 -3.90
C ARG A 123 -0.17 24.70 -5.35
N PRO A 124 -0.77 23.93 -6.27
CA PRO A 124 -0.83 24.32 -7.67
C PRO A 124 -1.81 25.47 -7.90
N ARG A 125 -1.38 26.49 -8.63
CA ARG A 125 -2.16 27.66 -9.06
C ARG A 125 -2.17 27.78 -10.58
N PRO A 126 -3.31 28.19 -11.18
CA PRO A 126 -3.43 28.42 -12.61
C PRO A 126 -2.59 29.63 -13.04
N THR A 127 -1.90 29.52 -14.17
CA THR A 127 -1.07 30.62 -14.72
C THR A 127 -1.80 31.47 -15.77
N GLY A 128 -2.97 31.03 -16.25
CA GLY A 128 -3.67 31.63 -17.40
C GLY A 128 -3.07 31.28 -18.76
N ARG A 129 -2.02 30.44 -18.82
CA ARG A 129 -1.43 29.96 -20.07
C ARG A 129 -2.06 28.63 -20.46
N PHE A 130 -2.62 28.59 -21.67
CA PHE A 130 -3.35 27.43 -22.17
C PHE A 130 -2.61 26.76 -23.33
N GLU A 131 -2.71 25.45 -23.38
CA GLU A 131 -2.25 24.60 -24.48
C GLU A 131 -3.40 23.67 -24.89
N THR A 132 -3.34 23.18 -26.12
CA THR A 132 -4.26 22.17 -26.63
C THR A 132 -3.47 20.91 -26.95
N LEU A 133 -3.97 19.76 -26.53
CA LEU A 133 -3.38 18.46 -26.80
C LEU A 133 -4.44 17.55 -27.44
N ALA A 134 -4.04 16.76 -28.43
CA ALA A 134 -4.91 15.73 -29.00
C ALA A 134 -5.20 14.64 -27.96
N ALA A 135 -6.47 14.32 -27.78
CA ALA A 135 -6.92 13.23 -26.92
C ALA A 135 -8.32 12.80 -27.37
N ASP A 136 -8.44 11.57 -27.84
CA ASP A 136 -9.72 10.98 -28.21
C ASP A 136 -10.51 10.51 -26.99
N THR A 137 -9.80 10.14 -25.91
CA THR A 137 -10.40 9.62 -24.68
C THR A 137 -9.70 10.22 -23.47
N VAL A 138 -10.49 10.65 -22.49
CA VAL A 138 -10.01 11.17 -21.20
C VAL A 138 -10.42 10.22 -20.09
N ILE A 139 -9.43 9.61 -19.42
CA ILE A 139 -9.62 8.72 -18.27
C ILE A 139 -9.43 9.51 -16.97
N MET A 140 -10.47 9.59 -16.16
CA MET A 140 -10.50 10.35 -14.92
C MET A 140 -10.01 9.49 -13.74
N ALA A 141 -8.81 9.80 -13.23
CA ALA A 141 -8.14 9.07 -12.14
C ALA A 141 -7.90 9.98 -10.92
N LEU A 142 -8.97 10.58 -10.41
CA LEU A 142 -8.94 11.63 -9.37
C LEU A 142 -9.05 11.12 -7.93
N GLY A 143 -8.91 9.81 -7.75
CA GLY A 143 -9.08 9.12 -6.46
C GLY A 143 -10.49 8.59 -6.26
N GLN A 144 -10.68 7.96 -5.10
CA GLN A 144 -11.88 7.18 -4.78
C GLN A 144 -12.54 7.67 -3.48
N GLU A 145 -13.82 7.40 -3.33
CA GLU A 145 -14.66 7.71 -2.17
C GLU A 145 -15.45 6.48 -1.75
N THR A 146 -15.72 6.39 -0.46
CA THR A 146 -16.58 5.37 0.11
C THR A 146 -18.03 5.82 0.06
N GLU A 147 -18.90 4.91 -0.37
CA GLU A 147 -20.34 5.07 -0.22
C GLU A 147 -20.77 4.79 1.22
N SER A 148 -20.47 5.71 2.15
CA SER A 148 -20.69 5.50 3.58
C SER A 148 -22.06 6.00 4.09
N ALA A 149 -22.88 6.57 3.19
CA ALA A 149 -24.13 7.23 3.52
C ALA A 149 -25.14 6.32 4.26
N PHE A 150 -25.16 5.02 3.95
CA PHE A 150 -26.06 4.06 4.60
C PHE A 150 -25.83 3.95 6.12
N MET A 151 -24.60 4.23 6.59
CA MET A 151 -24.25 4.17 8.01
C MET A 151 -24.70 5.41 8.80
N ARG A 152 -25.11 6.49 8.13
CA ARG A 152 -25.58 7.73 8.80
C ARG A 152 -26.84 7.52 9.64
N THR A 153 -27.58 6.45 9.35
CA THR A 153 -28.78 6.05 10.10
C THR A 153 -28.46 5.36 11.42
N LEU A 154 -27.21 4.93 11.64
CA LEU A 154 -26.78 4.24 12.86
C LEU A 154 -26.40 5.26 13.95
N PRO A 155 -26.89 5.08 15.20
CA PRO A 155 -26.61 6.01 16.28
C PRO A 155 -25.13 5.98 16.66
N GLY A 156 -24.55 7.17 16.83
CA GLY A 156 -23.16 7.34 17.26
C GLY A 156 -22.10 7.17 16.17
N VAL A 157 -22.47 6.83 14.93
CA VAL A 157 -21.49 6.72 13.85
C VAL A 157 -21.07 8.11 13.38
N GLU A 158 -19.77 8.39 13.47
CA GLU A 158 -19.14 9.62 13.01
C GLU A 158 -18.38 9.40 11.70
N PHE A 159 -18.20 10.49 10.94
CA PHE A 159 -17.50 10.48 9.66
C PHE A 159 -16.47 11.61 9.61
N ASP A 160 -15.35 11.37 8.94
CA ASP A 160 -14.40 12.41 8.59
C ASP A 160 -14.86 13.19 7.34
N ARG A 161 -14.15 14.29 7.03
CA ARG A 161 -14.51 15.19 5.92
C ARG A 161 -14.49 14.52 4.55
N ASP A 162 -13.71 13.45 4.40
CA ASP A 162 -13.58 12.66 3.18
C ASP A 162 -14.61 11.52 3.07
N GLY A 163 -15.54 11.44 4.03
CA GLY A 163 -16.60 10.43 4.05
C GLY A 163 -16.19 9.10 4.71
N SER A 164 -14.95 8.96 5.17
CA SER A 164 -14.52 7.78 5.92
C SER A 164 -15.22 7.70 7.29
N VAL A 165 -15.46 6.47 7.77
CA VAL A 165 -16.16 6.17 9.02
C VAL A 165 -15.15 6.14 10.17
N ARG A 166 -15.36 6.99 11.19
CA ARG A 166 -14.48 7.01 12.36
C ARG A 166 -14.61 5.71 13.14
N VAL A 167 -13.47 5.11 13.44
CA VAL A 167 -13.38 3.90 14.25
C VAL A 167 -12.38 4.08 15.39
N SER A 168 -12.64 3.38 16.49
CA SER A 168 -11.73 3.27 17.63
C SER A 168 -10.51 2.38 17.31
N PRO A 169 -9.50 2.29 18.21
CA PRO A 169 -8.39 1.36 18.04
C PRO A 169 -8.79 -0.12 17.92
N THR A 170 -10.00 -0.52 18.31
CA THR A 170 -10.54 -1.87 18.15
C THR A 170 -11.31 -2.05 16.83
N LEU A 171 -11.33 -1.02 15.98
CA LEU A 171 -12.13 -0.94 14.75
C LEU A 171 -13.65 -0.84 14.97
N MET A 172 -14.11 -0.69 16.22
CA MET A 172 -15.52 -0.44 16.51
C MET A 172 -15.87 1.02 16.19
N THR A 173 -17.00 1.22 15.51
CA THR A 173 -17.61 2.55 15.30
C THR A 173 -18.23 3.05 16.60
N GLY A 174 -18.81 4.26 16.62
CA GLY A 174 -19.57 4.72 17.77
C GLY A 174 -20.91 3.99 18.00
N CYS A 175 -21.34 3.13 17.06
CA CYS A 175 -22.47 2.23 17.26
C CYS A 175 -21.99 0.90 17.86
N PRO A 176 -22.40 0.52 19.08
CA PRO A 176 -21.94 -0.72 19.73
C PRO A 176 -22.22 -1.96 18.88
N GLY A 177 -21.22 -2.84 18.75
CA GLY A 177 -21.31 -4.06 17.94
C GLY A 177 -21.20 -3.87 16.42
N VAL A 178 -21.02 -2.63 15.95
CA VAL A 178 -20.74 -2.29 14.56
C VAL A 178 -19.28 -1.90 14.40
N PHE A 179 -18.56 -2.66 13.59
CA PHE A 179 -17.15 -2.47 13.30
C PHE A 179 -16.97 -2.08 11.83
N ALA A 180 -15.94 -1.29 11.51
CA ALA A 180 -15.62 -0.93 10.13
C ALA A 180 -14.10 -1.02 9.86
N GLY A 181 -13.73 -1.33 8.61
CA GLY A 181 -12.33 -1.49 8.24
C GLY A 181 -12.10 -1.48 6.72
N GLY A 182 -10.84 -1.61 6.31
CA GLY A 182 -10.42 -1.29 4.93
C GLY A 182 -10.59 0.19 4.58
N ASP A 183 -10.69 0.50 3.29
CA ASP A 183 -10.64 1.86 2.74
C ASP A 183 -11.77 2.80 3.20
N MET A 184 -12.83 2.25 3.79
CA MET A 184 -13.90 3.04 4.40
C MET A 184 -13.55 3.61 5.77
N ALA A 185 -12.46 3.15 6.39
CA ALA A 185 -11.92 3.72 7.62
C ALA A 185 -10.74 4.65 7.30
N PRO A 186 -10.34 5.56 8.21
CA PRO A 186 -9.16 6.40 8.03
C PRO A 186 -7.87 5.56 8.05
N CYS A 187 -7.40 5.14 6.88
CA CYS A 187 -6.15 4.38 6.75
C CYS A 187 -5.48 4.56 5.39
N GLU A 188 -4.26 4.04 5.27
CA GLU A 188 -3.65 3.80 3.97
C GLU A 188 -4.50 2.79 3.19
N ARG A 189 -4.82 3.14 1.95
CA ARG A 189 -5.71 2.35 1.08
C ARG A 189 -4.92 1.32 0.29
N THR A 190 -4.27 0.41 1.02
CA THR A 190 -3.52 -0.69 0.46
C THR A 190 -4.20 -2.01 0.81
N VAL A 191 -4.04 -3.01 -0.05
CA VAL A 191 -4.59 -4.35 0.17
C VAL A 191 -4.09 -4.93 1.51
N THR A 192 -2.82 -4.70 1.85
CA THR A 192 -2.19 -5.20 3.08
C THR A 192 -2.83 -4.59 4.33
N VAL A 193 -3.14 -3.29 4.30
CA VAL A 193 -3.83 -2.62 5.41
C VAL A 193 -5.28 -3.09 5.52
N GLY A 194 -5.99 -3.27 4.39
CA GLY A 194 -7.32 -3.87 4.37
C GLY A 194 -7.38 -5.26 5.00
N VAL A 195 -6.47 -6.16 4.59
CA VAL A 195 -6.33 -7.51 5.18
C VAL A 195 -5.98 -7.42 6.66
N GLY A 196 -5.09 -6.50 7.04
CA GLY A 196 -4.72 -6.24 8.43
C GLY A 196 -5.91 -5.80 9.29
N HIS A 197 -6.77 -4.92 8.75
CA HIS A 197 -8.02 -4.50 9.38
C HIS A 197 -8.98 -5.67 9.57
N CYS A 198 -9.16 -6.53 8.57
CA CYS A 198 -10.01 -7.72 8.69
C CYS A 198 -9.52 -8.66 9.80
N LYS A 199 -8.22 -8.99 9.82
CA LYS A 199 -7.61 -9.84 10.86
C LYS A 199 -7.81 -9.23 12.25
N LYS A 200 -7.59 -7.92 12.37
CA LYS A 200 -7.76 -7.19 13.62
C LYS A 200 -9.22 -7.16 14.08
N ALA A 201 -10.15 -6.88 13.17
CA ALA A 201 -11.57 -6.84 13.45
C ALA A 201 -12.09 -8.21 13.91
N ALA A 202 -11.64 -9.30 13.28
CA ALA A 202 -12.01 -10.65 13.67
C ALA A 202 -11.73 -10.93 15.16
N HIS A 203 -10.53 -10.58 15.65
CA HIS A 203 -10.18 -10.74 17.06
C HIS A 203 -11.05 -9.88 18.00
N TYR A 204 -11.32 -8.63 17.63
CA TYR A 204 -12.12 -7.73 18.48
C TYR A 204 -13.61 -8.04 18.47
N ILE A 205 -14.14 -8.52 17.34
CA ILE A 205 -15.52 -8.99 17.22
C ILE A 205 -15.70 -10.25 18.07
N ASP A 206 -14.78 -11.21 17.99
CA ASP A 206 -14.81 -12.44 18.79
C ASP A 206 -14.73 -12.16 20.30
N ALA A 207 -13.88 -11.21 20.71
CA ALA A 207 -13.83 -10.76 22.10
C ALA A 207 -15.14 -10.06 22.54
N TRP A 208 -15.68 -9.16 21.71
CA TRP A 208 -16.95 -8.48 21.96
C TRP A 208 -18.12 -9.45 22.12
N LEU A 209 -18.19 -10.49 21.28
CA LEU A 209 -19.24 -11.51 21.36
C LEU A 209 -19.15 -12.37 22.63
N ARG A 210 -17.94 -12.57 23.16
CA ARG A 210 -17.71 -13.27 24.43
C ARG A 210 -17.93 -12.40 25.66
N GLY A 211 -17.99 -11.08 25.50
CA GLY A 211 -18.03 -10.13 26.62
C GLY A 211 -16.67 -9.93 27.29
N ASP A 212 -15.59 -10.44 26.68
CA ASP A 212 -14.24 -10.34 27.21
C ASP A 212 -13.48 -9.18 26.54
N PRO A 213 -12.68 -8.42 27.29
CA PRO A 213 -11.79 -7.45 26.66
C PRO A 213 -10.74 -8.20 25.83
N ALA A 214 -10.66 -7.90 24.54
CA ALA A 214 -9.62 -8.46 23.67
C ALA A 214 -8.24 -8.14 24.24
N GLN A 215 -7.53 -9.17 24.70
CA GLN A 215 -6.16 -9.02 25.16
C GLN A 215 -5.24 -8.93 23.94
N ARG A 216 -4.74 -7.72 23.67
CA ARG A 216 -3.66 -7.56 22.71
C ARG A 216 -2.35 -7.72 23.47
N HIS A 217 -1.65 -8.82 23.20
CA HIS A 217 -0.29 -8.94 23.68
C HIS A 217 0.55 -7.81 23.06
N PRO A 218 1.35 -7.10 23.88
CA PRO A 218 2.28 -6.11 23.36
C PRO A 218 3.20 -6.82 22.36
N LYS A 219 3.38 -6.20 21.19
CA LYS A 219 4.39 -6.68 20.24
C LYS A 219 5.76 -6.32 20.82
N HIS A 220 6.71 -7.25 20.75
CA HIS A 220 8.10 -6.92 21.01
C HIS A 220 8.57 -5.87 19.99
N PRO A 221 9.45 -4.93 20.39
CA PRO A 221 10.04 -4.00 19.44
C PRO A 221 10.82 -4.77 18.38
N ALA A 222 10.73 -4.32 17.12
CA ALA A 222 11.60 -4.84 16.08
C ALA A 222 13.05 -4.45 16.39
N ALA A 223 14.00 -5.33 16.08
CA ALA A 223 15.41 -4.97 16.11
C ALA A 223 15.76 -4.26 14.79
N ASP A 224 16.14 -2.99 14.89
CA ASP A 224 16.63 -2.22 13.76
C ASP A 224 17.98 -2.77 13.26
N PHE A 225 18.34 -2.42 12.03
CA PHE A 225 19.52 -2.95 11.33
C PHE A 225 20.81 -2.83 12.16
N ASP A 226 21.02 -1.70 12.82
CA ASP A 226 22.22 -1.42 13.62
C ASP A 226 22.37 -2.31 14.86
N ARG A 227 21.29 -2.96 15.28
CA ARG A 227 21.32 -3.93 16.37
C ARG A 227 21.71 -5.30 15.86
N LEU A 228 21.43 -5.66 14.62
CA LEU A 228 21.61 -7.04 14.15
C LEU A 228 23.09 -7.42 14.03
N HIS A 229 23.43 -8.63 14.47
CA HIS A 229 24.76 -9.20 14.26
C HIS A 229 24.84 -9.86 12.88
N LEU A 230 25.04 -9.04 11.85
CA LEU A 230 25.00 -9.49 10.45
C LEU A 230 26.04 -10.56 10.10
N TRP A 231 27.16 -10.62 10.82
CA TRP A 231 28.16 -11.68 10.66
C TRP A 231 27.59 -13.09 10.92
N TYR A 232 26.46 -13.21 11.62
CA TYR A 232 25.78 -14.47 11.85
C TYR A 232 25.06 -15.00 10.59
N PHE A 233 24.55 -14.11 9.73
CA PHE A 233 23.64 -14.45 8.63
C PHE A 233 24.33 -14.65 7.28
N GLY A 234 25.60 -14.26 7.16
CA GLY A 234 26.33 -14.24 5.89
C GLY A 234 25.81 -13.17 4.92
N ASP A 235 26.53 -12.95 3.82
CA ASP A 235 26.10 -12.06 2.75
C ASP A 235 25.37 -12.87 1.66
N ALA A 236 24.12 -12.51 1.38
CA ALA A 236 23.31 -13.11 0.33
C ALA A 236 22.61 -12.02 -0.48
N ARG A 237 22.98 -11.93 -1.77
CA ARG A 237 22.31 -11.03 -2.73
C ARG A 237 20.88 -11.48 -3.00
N ARG A 238 19.99 -10.49 -3.16
CA ARG A 238 18.59 -10.71 -3.58
C ARG A 238 18.55 -11.38 -4.96
N ARG A 239 17.78 -12.45 -5.08
CA ARG A 239 17.46 -13.08 -6.35
C ARG A 239 16.51 -12.17 -7.14
N GLN A 240 16.77 -12.05 -8.43
CA GLN A 240 15.91 -11.31 -9.34
C GLN A 240 14.74 -12.21 -9.75
N GLN A 241 13.54 -11.65 -9.72
CA GLN A 241 12.38 -12.27 -10.34
C GLN A 241 12.45 -12.06 -11.85
N PRO A 242 12.01 -13.04 -12.66
CA PRO A 242 11.86 -12.82 -14.09
C PRO A 242 10.81 -11.73 -14.31
N GLU A 243 11.09 -10.82 -15.22
CA GLU A 243 10.23 -9.68 -15.53
C GLU A 243 10.11 -9.54 -17.04
N LEU A 244 8.90 -9.28 -17.53
CA LEU A 244 8.66 -9.06 -18.97
C LEU A 244 9.33 -7.78 -19.45
N SER A 245 9.77 -7.79 -20.72
CA SER A 245 10.27 -6.59 -21.39
C SER A 245 9.15 -5.56 -21.53
N PRO A 246 9.44 -4.24 -21.55
CA PRO A 246 8.41 -3.22 -21.75
C PRO A 246 7.58 -3.42 -23.02
N GLU A 247 8.19 -3.93 -24.09
CA GLU A 247 7.54 -4.24 -25.37
C GLU A 247 6.54 -5.39 -25.23
N ASP A 248 6.89 -6.43 -24.47
CA ASP A 248 6.00 -7.57 -24.23
C ASP A 248 4.83 -7.17 -23.30
N ARG A 249 5.09 -6.30 -22.31
CA ARG A 249 4.06 -5.80 -21.37
C ARG A 249 2.89 -5.12 -22.06
N ILE A 250 3.15 -4.38 -23.14
CA ILE A 250 2.10 -3.66 -23.89
C ILE A 250 1.37 -4.56 -24.91
N SER A 251 1.88 -5.75 -25.18
CA SER A 251 1.27 -6.69 -26.14
C SER A 251 0.11 -7.51 -25.56
N GLY A 252 -0.06 -7.52 -24.23
CA GLY A 252 -1.09 -8.31 -23.59
C GLY A 252 -1.23 -8.09 -22.08
N PHE A 253 -1.87 -9.06 -21.42
CA PHE A 253 -2.17 -9.02 -19.99
C PHE A 253 -1.48 -10.14 -19.20
N GLU A 254 -0.36 -10.65 -19.73
CA GLU A 254 0.46 -11.64 -19.04
C GLU A 254 1.06 -11.05 -17.75
N GLU A 255 1.40 -11.94 -16.81
CA GLU A 255 2.02 -11.56 -15.55
C GLU A 255 3.37 -10.90 -15.80
N VAL A 256 3.49 -9.61 -15.45
CA VAL A 256 4.71 -8.83 -15.69
C VAL A 256 5.84 -9.31 -14.81
N MET A 257 5.56 -9.50 -13.52
CA MET A 257 6.53 -9.93 -12.50
C MET A 257 6.29 -11.40 -12.21
N GLY A 258 7.12 -12.27 -12.79
CA GLY A 258 6.98 -13.70 -12.60
C GLY A 258 7.34 -14.17 -11.20
N GLY A 259 6.83 -15.35 -10.84
CA GLY A 259 7.14 -16.03 -9.60
C GLY A 259 8.61 -16.47 -9.51
N LEU A 260 9.10 -16.62 -8.27
CA LEU A 260 10.36 -17.30 -8.00
C LEU A 260 10.17 -18.82 -8.19
N SER A 261 11.23 -19.51 -8.65
CA SER A 261 11.27 -20.97 -8.60
C SER A 261 11.21 -21.45 -7.14
N ALA A 262 10.80 -22.70 -6.90
CA ALA A 262 10.75 -23.25 -5.54
C ALA A 262 12.10 -23.17 -4.82
N GLU A 263 13.20 -23.39 -5.55
CA GLU A 263 14.57 -23.24 -5.04
C GLU A 263 14.88 -21.77 -4.67
N ALA A 264 14.58 -20.84 -5.57
CA ALA A 264 14.83 -19.42 -5.32
C ALA A 264 13.95 -18.88 -4.17
N ALA A 265 12.69 -19.31 -4.09
CA ALA A 265 11.78 -18.96 -3.00
C ALA A 265 12.27 -19.51 -1.65
N THR A 266 12.77 -20.75 -1.61
CA THR A 266 13.37 -21.35 -0.40
C THR A 266 14.62 -20.59 0.02
N PHE A 267 15.46 -20.24 -0.94
CA PHE A 267 16.65 -19.41 -0.69
C PHE A 267 16.27 -18.03 -0.14
N GLU A 268 15.30 -17.35 -0.74
CA GLU A 268 14.83 -16.04 -0.28
C GLU A 268 14.21 -16.10 1.13
N ALA A 269 13.43 -17.14 1.44
CA ALA A 269 12.91 -17.37 2.79
C ALA A 269 14.04 -17.57 3.81
N GLY A 270 15.12 -18.25 3.41
CA GLY A 270 16.32 -18.45 4.23
C GLY A 270 17.12 -17.18 4.52
N ARG A 271 16.90 -16.08 3.77
CA ARG A 271 17.56 -14.77 4.00
C ARG A 271 16.93 -13.98 5.13
N CYS A 272 15.84 -14.47 5.74
CA CYS A 272 15.18 -13.79 6.85
C CYS A 272 16.14 -13.64 8.05
N LEU A 273 16.42 -12.38 8.43
CA LEU A 273 17.29 -12.08 9.57
C LEU A 273 16.61 -12.30 10.93
N SER A 274 15.32 -12.66 10.95
CA SER A 274 14.55 -12.86 12.19
C SER A 274 14.64 -11.68 13.17
N CYS A 275 14.65 -10.44 12.68
CA CYS A 275 14.87 -9.23 13.48
C CYS A 275 13.91 -9.15 14.70
N GLY A 276 14.48 -9.15 15.90
CA GLY A 276 13.72 -9.14 17.17
C GLY A 276 13.01 -10.46 17.52
N ASN A 277 13.17 -11.51 16.71
CA ASN A 277 12.46 -12.79 16.87
C ASN A 277 13.45 -13.94 17.08
N CYS A 278 13.37 -14.58 18.26
CA CYS A 278 14.22 -15.73 18.56
C CYS A 278 13.97 -16.88 17.57
N PHE A 279 15.04 -17.34 16.92
CA PHE A 279 15.05 -18.47 15.97
C PHE A 279 15.85 -19.69 16.52
N GLU A 280 16.02 -19.75 17.84
CA GLU A 280 16.60 -20.91 18.54
C GLU A 280 18.05 -21.27 18.13
N CYS A 281 18.90 -20.26 17.87
CA CYS A 281 20.31 -20.44 17.48
C CYS A 281 21.26 -20.99 18.56
N ASP A 282 20.78 -21.24 19.78
CA ASP A 282 21.55 -21.62 20.97
C ASP A 282 22.68 -20.65 21.38
N GLY A 283 22.80 -19.47 20.76
CA GLY A 283 23.84 -18.49 21.08
C GLY A 283 23.79 -18.00 22.53
N CYS A 284 22.59 -17.70 23.05
CA CYS A 284 22.43 -17.32 24.46
C CYS A 284 22.72 -18.47 25.43
N LEU A 285 22.39 -19.71 25.04
CA LEU A 285 22.64 -20.91 25.85
C LEU A 285 24.15 -21.15 26.00
N GLY A 286 24.92 -21.07 24.91
CA GLY A 286 26.36 -21.25 24.94
C GLY A 286 27.14 -20.07 25.54
N ALA A 287 26.56 -18.87 25.56
CA ALA A 287 27.22 -17.67 26.05
C ALA A 287 27.02 -17.41 27.56
N CYS A 288 26.10 -18.13 28.22
CA CYS A 288 25.79 -17.89 29.64
C CYS A 288 26.85 -18.54 30.55
N PRO A 289 27.59 -17.76 31.37
CA PRO A 289 28.61 -18.33 32.26
C PRO A 289 28.02 -19.06 33.48
N GLU A 290 26.77 -18.78 33.84
CA GLU A 290 26.11 -19.29 35.06
C GLU A 290 25.09 -20.40 34.79
N ASP A 291 25.00 -20.88 33.53
CA ASP A 291 23.97 -21.83 33.10
C ASP A 291 22.54 -21.39 33.46
N ALA A 292 22.27 -20.07 33.38
CA ALA A 292 20.97 -19.47 33.67
C ALA A 292 19.96 -19.58 32.51
N VAL A 293 20.38 -20.11 31.35
CA VAL A 293 19.54 -20.29 30.17
C VAL A 293 19.05 -21.73 30.07
N ILE A 294 17.73 -21.91 30.06
CA ILE A 294 17.09 -23.23 30.03
C ILE A 294 16.36 -23.39 28.70
N LYS A 295 16.82 -24.33 27.85
CA LYS A 295 16.15 -24.67 26.60
C LYS A 295 14.86 -25.46 26.89
N LEU A 296 13.72 -24.97 26.39
CA LEU A 296 12.39 -25.56 26.66
C LEU A 296 11.98 -26.64 25.64
N GLY A 297 12.80 -26.86 24.60
CA GLY A 297 12.49 -27.75 23.49
C GLY A 297 12.17 -26.98 22.21
N ARG A 298 12.11 -27.70 21.08
CA ARG A 298 11.95 -27.10 19.74
C ARG A 298 10.63 -26.32 19.65
N GLY A 299 10.71 -25.06 19.23
CA GLY A 299 9.57 -24.14 19.11
C GLY A 299 9.14 -23.49 20.43
N HIS A 300 9.73 -23.88 21.56
CA HIS A 300 9.41 -23.34 22.88
C HIS A 300 10.46 -22.35 23.38
N ARG A 301 11.55 -22.12 22.63
CA ARG A 301 12.59 -21.15 22.92
C ARG A 301 13.27 -21.45 24.27
N TYR A 302 13.56 -20.40 25.03
CA TYR A 302 14.34 -20.45 26.27
C TYR A 302 13.56 -19.83 27.42
N ARG A 303 13.80 -20.36 28.62
CA ARG A 303 13.45 -19.76 29.90
C ARG A 303 14.73 -19.32 30.60
N PHE A 304 14.62 -18.26 31.38
CA PHE A 304 15.73 -17.69 32.11
C PHE A 304 15.55 -17.91 33.61
N ASP A 305 16.59 -18.46 34.24
CA ASP A 305 16.67 -18.65 35.69
C ASP A 305 17.27 -17.41 36.33
N TYR A 306 16.40 -16.53 36.83
CA TYR A 306 16.82 -15.26 37.43
C TYR A 306 17.57 -15.44 38.74
N ASP A 307 17.43 -16.58 39.43
CA ASP A 307 18.17 -16.86 40.67
C ASP A 307 19.66 -17.15 40.39
N ARG A 308 19.99 -17.56 39.16
CA ARG A 308 21.37 -17.79 38.68
C ARG A 308 21.92 -16.65 37.85
N CYS A 309 21.05 -15.80 37.32
CA CYS A 309 21.45 -14.70 36.44
C CYS A 309 22.18 -13.61 37.24
N THR A 310 23.42 -13.32 36.87
CA THR A 310 24.24 -12.26 37.51
C THR A 310 24.11 -10.90 36.83
N GLY A 311 23.27 -10.77 35.79
CA GLY A 311 23.07 -9.51 35.07
C GLY A 311 24.25 -9.07 34.18
N CYS A 312 25.18 -9.98 33.84
CA CYS A 312 26.40 -9.68 33.07
C CYS A 312 26.20 -9.27 31.60
N ALA A 313 24.96 -9.25 31.10
CA ALA A 313 24.56 -8.90 29.72
C ALA A 313 25.13 -9.77 28.58
N THR A 314 25.98 -10.76 28.83
CA THR A 314 26.68 -11.54 27.78
C THR A 314 25.74 -12.15 26.73
N TRP A 315 24.75 -12.90 27.16
CA TRP A 315 23.68 -13.44 26.29
C TRP A 315 22.81 -12.41 25.56
N TYR A 316 22.64 -11.19 26.11
CA TYR A 316 21.93 -10.10 25.46
C TYR A 316 22.79 -9.57 24.30
N ASP A 317 24.07 -9.32 24.58
CA ASP A 317 25.04 -8.87 23.59
C ASP A 317 25.28 -9.93 22.52
N GLN A 318 25.25 -11.22 22.84
CA GLN A 318 25.47 -12.29 21.86
C GLN A 318 24.23 -12.62 21.02
N CYS A 319 23.04 -12.10 21.35
CA CYS A 319 21.83 -12.43 20.61
C CYS A 319 21.85 -11.79 19.21
N PRO A 320 21.97 -12.57 18.11
CA PRO A 320 22.23 -11.98 16.80
C PRO A 320 21.06 -11.14 16.24
N VAL A 321 19.89 -11.28 16.87
CA VAL A 321 18.63 -10.64 16.47
C VAL A 321 18.05 -9.75 17.57
N HIS A 322 18.75 -9.60 18.69
CA HIS A 322 18.27 -8.87 19.87
C HIS A 322 16.83 -9.22 20.28
N ALA A 323 16.53 -10.52 20.34
CA ALA A 323 15.26 -11.03 20.87
C ALA A 323 15.24 -11.09 22.42
N ILE A 324 16.34 -10.70 23.07
CA ILE A 324 16.50 -10.63 24.52
C ILE A 324 16.59 -9.15 24.90
N GLU A 325 16.00 -8.78 26.03
CA GLU A 325 16.04 -7.43 26.58
C GLU A 325 16.63 -7.47 27.99
N MET A 326 17.50 -6.51 28.29
CA MET A 326 18.01 -6.30 29.65
C MET A 326 17.10 -5.33 30.38
N ILE A 327 16.55 -5.78 31.51
CA ILE A 327 15.72 -4.96 32.39
C ILE A 327 16.58 -4.59 33.60
N ALA A 328 16.63 -3.30 33.93
CA ALA A 328 17.29 -2.86 35.15
C ALA A 328 16.57 -3.44 36.37
N GLU A 329 17.33 -3.96 37.34
CA GLU A 329 16.74 -4.40 38.60
C GLU A 329 15.97 -3.23 39.25
N PRO A 330 14.70 -3.45 39.64
CA PRO A 330 13.97 -2.47 40.43
C PRO A 330 14.76 -2.19 41.70
N ARG A 331 15.09 -0.92 41.92
CA ARG A 331 15.70 -0.45 43.18
C ARG A 331 14.72 -0.54 44.34
#